data_AF-T1CGF1-F1
#
_entry.id   AF-T1CGF1-F1
#
_cell.length_a   1.000
_cell.length_b   1.000
_cell.length_c   1.000
_cell.angle_alpha   90.00
_cell.angle_beta   90.00
_cell.angle_gamma   90.00
#
_symmetry.space_group_name_H-M   'P 1'
#
loop_
_entity.id
_entity.type
_entity.pdbx_description
1 polymer ?
#
loop_
_entity_poly.entity_id
_entity_poly.type
_entity_poly.pdbx_seq_one_letter_code
_entity_poly.pdbx_strand_id
1 'polypeptide(L)'
;MSPTKKAQTVPQVTSAQNAQEILLEMELALLQQIQEVPEGSDEKNRLQDLLSLLSARKSSESSSPSPKDAAPKTTSPDKGPNLSFASIIGEMSETMLRSSKRLDFGAMERAVKDRMLEETARNIETRLNEEIELNPAPFLCPECGRALQNKGMKSKTFTTSFGTVELRRRYGFCRSCR
;
A
#
# COMPACT_ATOMS: atom_id res chain seq x y z
N MET A 1 60.49 -13.60 21.79
CA MET A 1 59.29 -14.03 22.53
C MET A 1 58.08 -13.36 21.91
N SER A 2 56.99 -14.09 21.68
CA SER A 2 55.84 -13.63 20.90
C SER A 2 54.76 -12.99 21.79
N PRO A 3 54.12 -11.88 21.39
CA PRO A 3 52.81 -11.51 21.90
C PRO A 3 51.70 -12.23 21.11
N THR A 4 50.78 -12.86 21.83
CA THR A 4 49.71 -13.69 21.29
C THR A 4 48.55 -12.87 20.69
N LYS A 5 47.98 -13.34 19.58
CA LYS A 5 46.70 -12.86 19.05
C LYS A 5 45.61 -13.01 20.11
N LYS A 6 44.92 -11.92 20.47
CA LYS A 6 43.60 -11.97 21.09
C LYS A 6 42.55 -11.87 19.98
N ALA A 7 41.75 -12.91 19.81
CA ALA A 7 40.58 -12.86 18.94
C ALA A 7 39.51 -11.96 19.59
N GLN A 8 38.98 -10.99 18.83
CA GLN A 8 37.75 -10.31 19.21
C GLN A 8 36.57 -11.21 18.83
N THR A 9 36.00 -11.88 19.83
CA THR A 9 34.76 -12.62 19.68
C THR A 9 33.60 -11.62 19.56
N VAL A 10 33.04 -11.47 18.36
CA VAL A 10 31.79 -10.73 18.14
C VAL A 10 30.63 -11.59 18.67
N PRO A 11 29.81 -11.12 19.62
CA PRO A 11 28.63 -11.85 20.05
C PRO A 11 27.53 -11.74 18.99
N GLN A 12 27.43 -12.75 18.12
CA GLN A 12 26.27 -12.97 17.24
C GLN A 12 25.15 -13.70 17.98
N VAL A 13 24.55 -13.03 18.96
CA VAL A 13 23.30 -13.39 19.67
C VAL A 13 22.80 -12.11 20.35
N THR A 14 21.54 -11.67 20.23
CA THR A 14 20.36 -12.21 19.50
C THR A 14 19.49 -11.03 19.01
N SER A 15 19.04 -11.02 17.75
CA SER A 15 18.16 -9.95 17.25
C SER A 15 16.67 -10.19 17.53
N ALA A 16 16.22 -11.45 17.52
CA ALA A 16 14.82 -11.82 17.72
C ALA A 16 14.35 -11.69 19.18
N GLN A 17 15.24 -11.94 20.15
CA GLN A 17 14.90 -11.80 21.58
C GLN A 17 14.71 -10.33 21.95
N ASN A 18 15.64 -9.45 21.54
CA ASN A 18 15.52 -8.00 21.71
C ASN A 18 14.22 -7.46 21.07
N ALA A 19 13.83 -7.98 19.89
CA ALA A 19 12.58 -7.58 19.25
C ALA A 19 11.32 -7.97 20.06
N GLN A 20 11.32 -9.14 20.70
CA GLN A 20 10.22 -9.58 21.56
C GLN A 20 10.15 -8.80 22.87
N GLU A 21 11.30 -8.44 23.45
CA GLU A 21 11.41 -7.60 24.64
C GLU A 21 10.87 -6.18 24.38
N ILE A 22 11.30 -5.54 23.28
CA ILE A 22 10.81 -4.22 22.84
C ILE A 22 9.28 -4.22 22.59
N LEU A 23 8.73 -5.29 21.99
CA LEU A 23 7.29 -5.41 21.78
C LEU A 23 6.52 -5.51 23.11
N LEU A 24 7.10 -6.17 24.13
CA LEU A 24 6.50 -6.32 25.45
C LEU A 24 6.56 -5.01 26.26
N GLU A 25 7.67 -4.28 26.19
CA GLU A 25 7.77 -2.93 26.76
C GLU A 25 6.72 -1.97 26.15
N MET A 26 6.53 -2.04 24.83
CA MET A 26 5.56 -1.20 24.12
C MET A 26 4.09 -1.59 24.43
N GLU A 27 3.80 -2.89 24.61
CA GLU A 27 2.50 -3.40 25.06
C GLU A 27 2.15 -2.87 26.48
N LEU A 28 3.13 -2.87 27.40
CA LEU A 28 2.97 -2.32 28.75
C LEU A 28 2.80 -0.79 28.76
N ALA A 29 3.57 -0.06 27.95
CA ALA A 29 3.47 1.40 27.85
C ALA A 29 2.08 1.85 27.34
N LEU A 30 1.51 1.14 26.34
CA LEU A 30 0.16 1.40 25.85
C LEU A 30 -0.91 1.10 26.91
N LEU A 31 -0.77 0.00 27.65
CA LEU A 31 -1.68 -0.33 28.75
C LEU A 31 -1.69 0.74 29.85
N GLN A 32 -0.53 1.32 30.17
CA GLN A 32 -0.44 2.43 31.12
C GLN A 32 -1.16 3.69 30.59
N GLN A 33 -0.92 4.07 29.33
CA GLN A 33 -1.60 5.22 28.71
C GLN A 33 -3.13 5.04 28.64
N ILE A 34 -3.63 3.83 28.37
CA ILE A 34 -5.07 3.53 28.36
C ILE A 34 -5.72 3.70 29.74
N GLN A 35 -4.97 3.54 30.83
CA GLN A 35 -5.46 3.78 32.20
C GLN A 35 -5.47 5.27 32.56
N GLU A 36 -4.52 6.04 32.04
CA GLU A 36 -4.42 7.49 32.28
C GLU A 36 -5.44 8.30 31.45
N VAL A 37 -5.93 7.77 30.33
CA VAL A 37 -6.92 8.44 29.46
C VAL A 37 -8.37 8.22 29.93
N PRO A 38 -9.21 9.28 30.03
CA PRO A 38 -10.60 9.17 30.47
C PRO A 38 -11.46 8.29 29.55
N GLU A 39 -12.40 7.57 30.18
CA GLU A 39 -13.41 6.74 29.52
C GLU A 39 -14.19 7.56 28.46
N GLY A 40 -14.32 7.02 27.25
CA GLY A 40 -15.06 7.66 26.15
C GLY A 40 -14.28 8.65 25.29
N SER A 41 -12.99 8.89 25.55
CA SER A 41 -12.13 9.68 24.64
C SER A 41 -11.81 8.91 23.35
N ASP A 42 -11.83 9.59 22.19
CA ASP A 42 -11.34 9.06 20.91
C ASP A 42 -9.88 8.57 20.98
N GLU A 43 -9.08 9.17 21.87
CA GLU A 43 -7.71 8.77 22.13
C GLU A 43 -7.64 7.37 22.78
N LYS A 44 -8.56 7.05 23.69
CA LYS A 44 -8.65 5.73 24.33
C LYS A 44 -8.99 4.65 23.31
N ASN A 45 -9.92 4.95 22.39
CA ASN A 45 -10.30 4.05 21.31
C ASN A 45 -9.11 3.77 20.36
N ARG A 46 -8.33 4.80 20.02
CA ARG A 46 -7.10 4.65 19.21
C ARG A 46 -6.03 3.82 19.90
N LEU A 47 -5.81 4.02 21.19
CA LEU A 47 -4.83 3.24 21.97
C LEU A 47 -5.27 1.76 22.10
N GLN A 48 -6.56 1.48 22.25
CA GLN A 48 -7.11 0.11 22.26
C GLN A 48 -6.99 -0.59 20.89
N ASP A 49 -7.15 0.13 19.79
CA ASP A 49 -6.94 -0.39 18.43
C ASP A 49 -5.45 -0.72 18.19
N LEU A 50 -4.54 0.17 18.59
CA LEU A 50 -3.08 -0.08 18.56
C LEU A 50 -2.67 -1.31 19.39
N LEU A 51 -3.25 -1.48 20.59
CA LEU A 51 -3.01 -2.67 21.42
C LEU A 51 -3.47 -3.95 20.70
N SER A 52 -4.67 -3.91 20.09
CA SER A 52 -5.25 -5.04 19.34
C SER A 52 -4.38 -5.47 18.15
N LEU A 53 -3.78 -4.51 17.44
CA LEU A 53 -2.84 -4.78 16.33
C LEU A 53 -1.54 -5.44 16.80
N LEU A 54 -1.02 -5.06 17.97
CA LEU A 54 0.18 -5.68 18.55
C LEU A 54 -0.09 -7.11 19.03
N SER A 55 -1.20 -7.35 19.71
CA SER A 55 -1.60 -8.71 20.14
C SER A 55 -1.84 -9.64 18.95
N ALA A 56 -2.47 -9.16 17.86
CA ALA A 56 -2.68 -9.96 16.65
C ALA A 56 -1.36 -10.38 15.98
N ARG A 57 -0.34 -9.51 15.98
CA ARG A 57 0.99 -9.84 15.43
C ARG A 57 1.66 -10.96 16.22
N LYS A 58 1.56 -10.93 17.56
CA LYS A 58 2.06 -11.96 18.50
C LYS A 58 1.46 -13.34 18.22
N SER A 59 0.21 -13.41 17.74
CA SER A 59 -0.44 -14.65 17.32
C SER A 59 0.04 -15.20 15.97
N SER A 60 0.59 -14.36 15.09
CA SER A 60 1.01 -14.78 13.73
C SER A 60 2.40 -15.42 13.66
N GLU A 61 3.25 -15.21 14.68
CA GLU A 61 4.63 -15.74 14.72
C GLU A 61 4.74 -17.16 15.33
N SER A 62 3.64 -17.77 15.79
CA SER A 62 3.65 -19.09 16.45
C SER A 62 3.12 -20.26 15.60
N SER A 63 2.60 -20.00 14.40
CA SER A 63 2.01 -21.03 13.53
C SER A 63 2.93 -21.44 12.37
N SER A 64 3.92 -22.28 12.66
CA SER A 64 4.71 -23.01 11.65
C SER A 64 3.87 -24.14 11.03
N PRO A 65 3.61 -24.16 9.70
CA PRO A 65 2.99 -25.30 9.05
C PRO A 65 4.06 -26.31 8.59
N SER A 66 4.12 -27.47 9.24
CA SER A 66 4.93 -28.61 8.75
C SER A 66 4.28 -29.25 7.52
N PRO A 67 5.06 -29.67 6.51
CA PRO A 67 4.52 -30.13 5.23
C PRO A 67 4.09 -31.59 5.25
N LYS A 68 2.99 -31.91 4.55
CA LYS A 68 2.69 -33.26 4.07
C LYS A 68 2.15 -33.23 2.64
N ASP A 69 2.90 -33.91 1.77
CA ASP A 69 2.41 -34.72 0.66
C ASP A 69 1.54 -34.06 -0.43
N ALA A 70 2.19 -33.40 -1.41
CA ALA A 70 2.12 -33.81 -2.83
C ALA A 70 2.88 -32.83 -3.76
N ALA A 71 3.75 -33.39 -4.62
CA ALA A 71 4.33 -32.74 -5.79
C ALA A 71 4.47 -33.82 -6.91
N PRO A 72 4.75 -33.47 -8.19
CA PRO A 72 4.93 -32.14 -8.78
C PRO A 72 4.16 -31.91 -10.09
N LYS A 73 3.98 -30.64 -10.49
CA LYS A 73 4.50 -30.18 -11.78
C LYS A 73 4.69 -28.66 -11.82
N THR A 74 5.94 -28.27 -12.00
CA THR A 74 6.41 -26.88 -11.95
C THR A 74 6.47 -26.27 -13.36
N THR A 75 5.88 -25.09 -13.51
CA THR A 75 6.36 -24.07 -14.47
C THR A 75 6.30 -22.72 -13.76
N SER A 76 7.44 -22.27 -13.25
CA SER A 76 7.66 -20.88 -12.86
C SER A 76 7.67 -19.99 -14.11
N PRO A 77 7.46 -18.67 -13.98
CA PRO A 77 8.58 -17.81 -13.60
C PRO A 77 8.27 -16.76 -12.52
N ASP A 78 9.37 -16.25 -11.94
CA ASP A 78 9.53 -14.95 -11.28
C ASP A 78 8.51 -14.50 -10.21
N LYS A 79 8.71 -15.07 -9.01
CA LYS A 79 8.25 -14.48 -7.76
C LYS A 79 9.17 -13.31 -7.38
N GLY A 80 8.88 -12.11 -7.90
CA GLY A 80 9.57 -10.89 -7.50
C GLY A 80 9.51 -10.65 -5.98
N PRO A 81 10.49 -9.95 -5.38
CA PRO A 81 10.48 -9.66 -3.96
C PRO A 81 9.24 -8.83 -3.62
N ASN A 82 8.45 -9.29 -2.66
CA ASN A 82 7.22 -8.64 -2.23
C ASN A 82 7.58 -7.46 -1.31
N LEU A 83 8.15 -6.42 -1.93
CA LEU A 83 8.61 -5.21 -1.25
C LEU A 83 7.39 -4.43 -0.78
N SER A 84 7.10 -4.55 0.52
CA SER A 84 6.14 -3.69 1.21
C SER A 84 6.45 -2.22 0.92
N PHE A 85 5.41 -1.41 0.73
CA PHE A 85 5.51 0.04 0.54
C PHE A 85 6.37 0.70 1.65
N ALA A 86 6.32 0.17 2.87
CA ALA A 86 7.17 0.63 3.98
C ALA A 86 8.67 0.34 3.76
N SER A 87 9.02 -0.81 3.16
CA SER A 87 10.41 -1.13 2.78
C SER A 87 10.90 -0.24 1.64
N ILE A 88 10.05 0.04 0.65
CA ILE A 88 10.38 0.96 -0.45
C ILE A 88 10.63 2.38 0.08
N ILE A 89 9.76 2.90 0.95
CA ILE A 89 9.97 4.21 1.59
C ILE A 89 11.23 4.21 2.46
N GLY A 90 11.48 3.13 3.23
CA GLY A 90 12.68 2.99 4.04
C GLY A 90 13.96 3.08 3.21
N GLU A 91 14.10 2.21 2.21
CA GLU A 91 15.29 2.14 1.35
C GLU A 91 15.50 3.42 0.52
N MET A 92 14.42 4.03 0.02
CA MET A 92 14.49 5.34 -0.64
C MET A 92 14.89 6.45 0.35
N SER A 93 14.39 6.45 1.58
CA SER A 93 14.74 7.48 2.58
C SER A 93 16.22 7.42 2.98
N GLU A 94 16.76 6.21 3.19
CA GLU A 94 18.15 6.01 3.59
C GLU A 94 19.14 6.37 2.46
N THR A 95 18.80 6.03 1.22
CA THR A 95 19.58 6.42 0.03
C THR A 95 19.47 7.92 -0.29
N MET A 96 18.31 8.56 -0.05
CA MET A 96 18.12 10.01 -0.20
C MET A 96 18.88 10.82 0.86
N LEU A 97 18.87 10.39 2.13
CA LEU A 97 19.65 11.04 3.20
C LEU A 97 21.15 11.09 2.85
N ARG A 98 21.68 10.02 2.26
CA ARG A 98 23.09 9.88 1.86
C ARG A 98 23.47 10.67 0.60
N SER A 99 22.50 11.01 -0.26
CA SER A 99 22.69 11.74 -1.53
C SER A 99 22.21 13.21 -1.49
N SER A 100 21.69 13.64 -0.34
CA SER A 100 20.99 14.91 -0.06
C SER A 100 21.67 16.22 -0.51
N LYS A 101 22.96 16.24 -0.85
CA LYS A 101 23.67 17.46 -1.28
C LYS A 101 23.29 17.98 -2.68
N ARG A 102 22.51 17.25 -3.48
CA ARG A 102 22.14 17.64 -4.87
C ARG A 102 20.72 17.24 -5.32
N LEU A 103 19.81 16.93 -4.40
CA LEU A 103 18.41 16.67 -4.77
C LEU A 103 17.62 17.99 -4.76
N ASP A 104 17.23 18.47 -5.94
CA ASP A 104 16.25 19.56 -6.05
C ASP A 104 14.89 19.03 -5.58
N PHE A 105 14.51 19.41 -4.36
CA PHE A 105 13.23 19.04 -3.75
C PHE A 105 12.05 19.45 -4.63
N GLY A 106 12.13 20.60 -5.32
CA GLY A 106 11.08 21.07 -6.22
C GLY A 106 10.99 20.24 -7.51
N ALA A 107 12.08 19.61 -7.97
CA ALA A 107 12.04 18.62 -9.05
C ALA A 107 11.45 17.29 -8.58
N MET A 108 11.79 16.84 -7.37
CA MET A 108 11.23 15.62 -6.78
C MET A 108 9.72 15.76 -6.52
N GLU A 109 9.28 16.88 -5.95
CA GLU A 109 7.86 17.15 -5.68
C GLU A 109 7.04 17.16 -6.98
N ARG A 110 7.56 17.74 -8.05
CA ARG A 110 6.95 17.68 -9.39
C ARG A 110 6.88 16.24 -9.91
N ALA A 111 7.97 15.49 -9.89
CA ALA A 111 7.98 14.09 -10.35
C ALA A 111 7.01 13.18 -9.56
N VAL A 112 6.86 13.41 -8.24
CA VAL A 112 5.88 12.71 -7.40
C VAL A 112 4.44 13.12 -7.76
N LYS A 113 4.18 14.41 -7.96
CA LYS A 113 2.87 14.92 -8.40
C LYS A 113 2.47 14.39 -9.78
N ASP A 114 3.38 14.43 -10.74
CA ASP A 114 3.16 13.93 -12.10
C ASP A 114 2.83 12.43 -12.09
N ARG A 115 3.58 11.63 -11.33
CA ARG A 115 3.32 10.20 -11.17
C ARG A 115 2.00 9.91 -10.45
N MET A 116 1.66 10.69 -9.42
CA MET A 116 0.37 10.61 -8.73
C MET A 116 -0.80 10.96 -9.68
N LEU A 117 -0.64 11.96 -10.55
CA LEU A 117 -1.61 12.31 -11.58
C LEU A 117 -1.79 11.18 -12.60
N GLU A 118 -0.71 10.55 -13.05
CA GLU A 118 -0.79 9.38 -13.95
C GLU A 118 -1.47 8.17 -13.29
N GLU A 119 -1.11 7.83 -12.06
CA GLU A 119 -1.67 6.66 -11.36
C GLU A 119 -3.15 6.89 -10.99
N THR A 120 -3.54 8.11 -10.60
CA THR A 120 -4.95 8.46 -10.39
C THR A 120 -5.75 8.47 -11.69
N ALA A 121 -5.19 8.99 -12.79
CA ALA A 121 -5.81 8.94 -14.11
C ALA A 121 -6.12 7.50 -14.54
N ARG A 122 -5.12 6.61 -14.48
CA ARG A 122 -5.26 5.19 -14.84
C ARG A 122 -6.29 4.48 -13.97
N ASN A 123 -6.28 4.72 -12.65
CA ASN A 123 -7.23 4.08 -11.74
C ASN A 123 -8.68 4.53 -12.03
N ILE A 124 -8.90 5.82 -12.30
CA ILE A 124 -10.20 6.35 -12.70
C ILE A 124 -10.63 5.79 -14.07
N GLU A 125 -9.73 5.72 -15.06
CA GLU A 125 -10.02 5.12 -16.36
C GLU A 125 -10.41 3.64 -16.25
N THR A 126 -9.63 2.83 -15.52
CA THR A 126 -9.92 1.41 -15.29
C THR A 126 -11.30 1.25 -14.66
N ARG A 127 -11.55 1.93 -13.53
CA ARG A 127 -12.83 1.83 -12.81
C ARG A 127 -14.02 2.27 -13.66
N LEU A 128 -13.92 3.37 -14.42
CA LEU A 128 -15.00 3.84 -15.30
C LEU A 128 -15.28 2.87 -16.46
N ASN A 129 -14.27 2.15 -16.95
CA ASN A 129 -14.43 1.19 -18.03
C ASN A 129 -14.90 -0.19 -17.53
N GLU A 130 -14.47 -0.63 -16.35
CA GLU A 130 -14.95 -1.84 -15.65
C GLU A 130 -16.41 -1.69 -15.22
N GLU A 131 -16.82 -0.52 -14.71
CA GLU A 131 -18.21 -0.25 -14.34
C GLU A 131 -19.16 -0.42 -15.54
N ILE A 132 -18.71 -0.09 -16.76
CA ILE A 132 -19.46 -0.29 -18.01
C ILE A 132 -19.54 -1.77 -18.42
N GLU A 133 -18.58 -2.62 -18.01
CA GLU A 133 -18.57 -4.06 -18.31
C GLU A 133 -19.34 -4.88 -17.28
N LEU A 134 -19.18 -4.56 -15.98
CA LEU A 134 -19.87 -5.22 -14.87
C LEU A 134 -21.34 -4.79 -14.79
N ASN A 135 -21.62 -3.52 -15.04
CA ASN A 135 -22.97 -2.96 -15.10
C ASN A 135 -23.22 -2.38 -16.51
N PRO A 136 -23.58 -3.21 -17.51
CA PRO A 136 -24.01 -2.70 -18.83
C PRO A 136 -25.37 -1.99 -18.79
N ALA A 137 -26.09 -2.05 -17.67
CA ALA A 137 -27.50 -1.67 -17.53
C ALA A 137 -27.86 -0.23 -17.11
N PRO A 138 -27.02 0.60 -16.42
CA PRO A 138 -27.44 1.90 -15.93
C PRO A 138 -27.27 3.04 -16.96
N PHE A 139 -26.60 2.77 -18.09
CA PHE A 139 -26.45 3.73 -19.18
C PHE A 139 -27.73 3.80 -20.02
N LEU A 140 -28.80 4.33 -19.42
CA LEU A 140 -30.05 4.59 -20.12
C LEU A 140 -29.97 5.92 -20.89
N CYS A 141 -30.64 5.97 -22.03
CA CYS A 141 -30.82 7.21 -22.77
C CYS A 141 -31.72 8.16 -21.97
N PRO A 142 -31.32 9.43 -21.73
CA PRO A 142 -32.12 10.37 -20.94
C PRO A 142 -33.44 10.76 -21.59
N GLU A 143 -33.60 10.54 -22.91
CA GLU A 143 -34.81 10.89 -23.66
C GLU A 143 -35.84 9.74 -23.72
N CYS A 144 -35.40 8.50 -23.92
CA CYS A 144 -36.31 7.36 -24.13
C CYS A 144 -36.16 6.21 -23.11
N GLY A 145 -35.28 6.34 -22.12
CA GLY A 145 -35.06 5.33 -21.08
C GLY A 145 -34.47 3.99 -21.57
N ARG A 146 -34.15 3.83 -22.86
CA ARG A 146 -33.58 2.60 -23.42
C ARG A 146 -32.07 2.53 -23.18
N ALA A 147 -31.54 1.32 -22.99
CA ALA A 147 -30.10 1.10 -22.84
C ALA A 147 -29.30 1.65 -24.03
N LEU A 148 -28.23 2.38 -23.73
CA LEU A 148 -27.25 2.89 -24.68
C LEU A 148 -26.33 1.75 -25.11
N GLN A 149 -26.08 1.61 -26.41
CA GLN A 149 -25.08 0.69 -26.92
C GLN A 149 -23.70 1.35 -26.88
N ASN A 150 -22.67 0.64 -26.44
CA ASN A 150 -21.28 1.12 -26.49
C ASN A 150 -20.88 1.44 -27.95
N LYS A 151 -20.35 2.64 -28.19
CA LYS A 151 -19.92 3.12 -29.52
C LYS A 151 -18.39 3.19 -29.68
N GLY A 152 -17.65 3.23 -28.58
CA GLY A 152 -16.21 3.46 -28.57
C GLY A 152 -15.77 4.35 -27.40
N MET A 153 -14.56 4.88 -27.47
CA MET A 153 -13.97 5.74 -26.43
C MET A 153 -13.97 7.22 -26.82
N LYS A 154 -14.00 8.09 -25.81
CA LYS A 154 -13.83 9.54 -25.93
C LYS A 154 -12.96 10.05 -24.79
N SER A 155 -11.92 10.81 -25.11
CA SER A 155 -11.15 11.55 -24.11
C SER A 155 -11.93 12.76 -23.61
N LYS A 156 -11.77 13.07 -22.33
CA LYS A 156 -12.21 14.33 -21.72
C LYS A 156 -11.18 14.75 -20.68
N THR A 157 -10.77 16.00 -20.77
CA THR A 157 -9.87 16.63 -19.81
C THR A 157 -10.66 17.19 -18.63
N PHE A 158 -10.12 17.04 -17.43
CA PHE A 158 -10.68 17.53 -16.17
C PHE A 158 -9.60 18.26 -15.37
N THR A 159 -9.96 19.38 -14.75
CA THR A 159 -9.07 20.10 -13.84
C THR A 159 -9.31 19.61 -12.41
N THR A 160 -8.27 19.14 -11.74
CA THR A 160 -8.30 18.67 -10.35
C THR A 160 -7.44 19.57 -9.45
N SER A 161 -7.52 19.39 -8.14
CA SER A 161 -6.66 20.09 -7.17
C SER A 161 -5.16 19.81 -7.35
N PHE A 162 -4.80 18.70 -7.99
CA PHE A 162 -3.41 18.29 -8.22
C PHE A 162 -2.88 18.71 -9.60
N GLY A 163 -3.76 19.05 -10.54
CA GLY A 163 -3.42 19.39 -11.91
C GLY A 163 -4.48 18.98 -12.92
N THR A 164 -4.14 19.09 -14.19
CA THR A 164 -5.02 18.73 -15.32
C THR A 164 -4.85 17.25 -15.65
N VAL A 165 -5.96 16.50 -15.70
CA VAL A 165 -5.99 15.07 -16.00
C VAL A 165 -6.79 14.83 -17.29
N GLU A 166 -6.23 14.11 -18.25
CA GLU A 166 -6.99 13.56 -19.39
C GLU A 166 -7.51 12.16 -19.01
N LEU A 167 -8.82 11.92 -19.22
CA LEU A 167 -9.45 10.61 -18.98
C LEU A 167 -10.12 10.10 -20.26
N ARG A 168 -9.85 8.86 -20.63
CA ARG A 168 -10.47 8.10 -21.73
C ARG A 168 -11.54 7.18 -21.19
N ARG A 169 -12.79 7.54 -21.46
CA ARG A 169 -13.97 6.73 -21.09
C ARG A 169 -14.68 6.20 -22.32
N ARG A 170 -15.24 4.99 -22.22
CA ARG A 170 -16.23 4.51 -23.19
C ARG A 170 -17.48 5.41 -23.18
N TYR A 171 -18.16 5.51 -24.31
CA TYR A 171 -19.42 6.26 -24.44
C TYR A 171 -20.46 5.47 -25.22
N GLY A 172 -21.71 5.59 -24.77
CA GLY A 172 -22.85 4.94 -25.41
C GLY A 172 -23.58 5.82 -26.41
N PHE A 173 -24.39 5.21 -27.28
CA PHE A 173 -25.37 5.89 -28.12
C PHE A 173 -26.71 5.15 -28.08
N CYS A 174 -27.81 5.90 -28.19
CA CYS A 174 -29.12 5.29 -28.37
C CYS A 174 -29.36 5.09 -29.88
N ARG A 175 -29.88 3.93 -30.29
CA ARG A 175 -30.35 3.73 -31.68
C ARG A 175 -31.74 4.34 -31.94
N SER A 176 -32.52 4.60 -30.89
CA SER A 176 -33.92 5.03 -31.00
C SER A 176 -34.12 6.54 -30.98
N CYS A 177 -33.14 7.30 -30.46
CA CYS A 177 -33.11 8.77 -30.43
C CYS A 177 -31.99 9.33 -31.32
N ARG A 178 -31.66 8.65 -32.43
CA ARG A 178 -30.56 9.05 -33.31
C ARG A 178 -31.08 9.69 -34.59
#